data_AF-F3AZA5-F1
#
_entry.id   AF-F3AZA5-F1
#
_cell.length_a   1.000
_cell.length_b   1.000
_cell.length_c   1.000
_cell.angle_alpha   90.00
_cell.angle_beta   90.00
_cell.angle_gamma   90.00
#
_symmetry.space_group_name_H-M   'P 1'
#
loop_
_entity.id
_entity.type
_entity.pdbx_description
1 polymer ?
#
loop_
_entity_poly.entity_id
_entity_poly.type
_entity_poly.pdbx_seq_one_letter_code
_entity_poly.pdbx_strand_id
1 'polypeptide(L)' 'MMTTNLNIRIDKDIKEQAEGIFNELGMNMTTAVNIFLRTAIREHGIPFELKLDVPNETTVAAIEEGKK' A
#
# COMPACT_ATOMS: atom_id res chain seq x y z
N MET A 1 11.28 -14.71 20.13
CA MET A 1 10.96 -14.73 18.68
C MET A 1 12.20 -14.32 17.92
N MET A 2 12.49 -14.95 16.78
CA MET A 2 13.64 -14.60 15.95
C MET A 2 13.30 -13.32 15.19
N THR A 3 14.07 -12.26 15.40
CA THR A 3 13.92 -10.99 14.68
C THR A 3 14.89 -10.95 13.52
N THR A 4 14.46 -10.43 12.39
CA THR A 4 15.32 -10.21 11.22
C THR A 4 15.28 -8.73 10.87
N ASN A 5 16.44 -8.18 10.50
CA ASN A 5 16.54 -6.78 10.12
C ASN A 5 16.09 -6.61 8.67
N LEU A 6 15.24 -5.60 8.42
CA LEU A 6 14.79 -5.20 7.10
C LEU A 6 15.40 -3.83 6.77
N ASN A 7 16.22 -3.77 5.72
CA ASN A 7 16.79 -2.52 5.23
C ASN A 7 16.09 -2.13 3.93
N ILE A 8 15.50 -0.93 3.89
CA ILE A 8 14.76 -0.42 2.74
C ILE A 8 15.36 0.92 2.34
N ARG A 9 15.67 1.07 1.05
CA ARG A 9 16.01 2.37 0.48
C ARG A 9 14.73 3.06 0.04
N ILE A 10 14.48 4.25 0.57
CA ILE A 10 13.33 5.09 0.25
C ILE A 10 13.83 6.50 -0.05
N ASP A 11 13.08 7.21 -0.88
CA ASP A 11 13.29 8.63 -1.09
C ASP A 11 13.08 9.41 0.22
N LYS A 12 13.89 10.46 0.41
CA LYS A 12 13.88 11.24 1.64
C LYS A 12 12.55 11.98 1.82
N ASP A 13 12.01 12.57 0.76
CA ASP A 13 10.78 13.35 0.83
C ASP A 13 9.57 12.44 1.09
N ILE A 14 9.58 11.23 0.52
CA ILE A 14 8.55 10.22 0.79
C ILE A 14 8.62 9.76 2.26
N LYS A 15 9.83 9.54 2.79
CA LYS A 15 10.03 9.14 4.19
C LYS A 15 9.48 10.21 5.14
N GLU A 16 9.82 11.47 4.92
CA GLU A 16 9.40 12.57 5.79
C GLU A 16 7.87 12.75 5.78
N GLN A 17 7.24 12.67 4.60
CA GLN A 17 5.78 12.73 4.48
C GLN A 17 5.10 11.56 5.22
N ALA A 18 5.59 10.34 5.01
CA ALA A 18 5.02 9.17 5.66
C ALA A 18 5.23 9.19 7.19
N GLU A 19 6.39 9.62 7.68
CA GLU A 19 6.62 9.82 9.12
C GLU A 19 5.67 10.86 9.71
N GLY A 20 5.39 11.96 9.02
CA GLY A 20 4.42 12.95 9.45
C GLY A 20 3.03 12.36 9.67
N ILE A 21 2.53 11.61 8.68
CA ILE A 21 1.21 10.96 8.73
C ILE A 21 1.17 9.92 9.87
N PHE A 22 2.17 9.05 9.97
CA PHE A 22 2.17 8.00 10.99
C PHE A 22 2.27 8.58 12.41
N ASN A 23 3.04 9.65 12.60
CA ASN A 23 3.12 10.33 13.90
C ASN A 23 1.78 10.96 14.30
N GLU A 24 1.04 11.55 13.36
CA GLU A 24 -0.31 12.06 13.61
C GLU A 24 -1.28 10.93 14.01
N LEU A 25 -1.10 9.74 13.44
CA LEU A 25 -1.82 8.52 13.82
C LEU A 25 -1.29 7.86 15.10
N GLY A 26 -0.26 8.43 15.75
CA GLY A 26 0.31 7.92 17.01
C GLY A 26 1.20 6.67 16.83
N MET A 27 1.79 6.48 15.66
CA MET A 27 2.57 5.30 15.31
C MET A 27 3.87 5.65 14.59
N ASN A 28 4.89 4.80 14.74
CA ASN A 28 6.17 4.97 14.04
C ASN A 28 6.19 4.19 12.71
N MET A 29 7.17 4.52 11.86
CA MET A 29 7.40 3.87 10.56
C MET A 29 7.50 2.34 10.67
N THR A 30 8.23 1.84 11.67
CA THR A 30 8.42 0.40 11.87
C THR A 30 7.09 -0.32 12.18
N THR A 31 6.23 0.29 12.98
CA THR A 31 4.90 -0.23 13.28
C THR A 31 4.04 -0.24 12.03
N ALA A 32 4.07 0.82 11.23
CA ALA A 32 3.35 0.90 9.95
C ALA A 32 3.75 -0.23 8.99
N VAL A 33 5.06 -0.45 8.79
CA VAL A 33 5.59 -1.51 7.93
C VAL A 33 5.19 -2.90 8.46
N ASN A 34 5.24 -3.11 9.77
CA ASN A 34 4.81 -4.39 10.36
C ASN A 34 3.32 -4.66 10.15
N ILE A 35 2.46 -3.63 10.28
CA ILE A 35 1.03 -3.77 10.00
C ILE A 35 0.80 -4.10 8.52
N PHE A 36 1.48 -3.41 7.62
CA PHE A 36 1.42 -3.67 6.19
C PHE A 36 1.75 -5.14 5.86
N LEU A 37 2.89 -5.65 6.35
CA LEU A 37 3.31 -7.02 6.11
C LEU A 37 2.32 -8.04 6.67
N ARG A 38 1.79 -7.81 7.88
CA ARG A 38 0.78 -8.69 8.48
C ARG A 38 -0.51 -8.71 7.70
N THR A 39 -0.93 -7.56 7.18
CA THR A 39 -2.16 -7.44 6.39
C THR A 39 -1.98 -8.12 5.03
N ALA A 40 -0.84 -7.91 4.38
CA ALA A 40 -0.52 -8.58 3.12
C ALA A 40 -0.52 -10.11 3.24
N ILE A 41 0.02 -10.64 4.34
CA ILE A 41 -0.03 -12.08 4.65
C ILE A 41 -1.48 -12.55 4.84
N ARG A 42 -2.29 -11.78 5.58
CA ARG A 42 -3.68 -12.14 5.89
C ARG A 42 -4.58 -12.17 4.64
N GLU A 43 -4.40 -11.19 3.75
CA GLU A 43 -5.22 -11.06 2.54
C GLU A 43 -4.67 -11.89 1.36
N HIS A 44 -3.53 -12.58 1.53
CA HIS A 44 -2.81 -13.25 0.44
C HIS A 44 -2.58 -12.34 -0.77
N GLY A 45 -2.29 -11.05 -0.54
CA GLY A 45 -2.25 -10.03 -1.58
C GLY A 45 -1.74 -8.69 -1.08
N ILE A 46 -1.86 -7.65 -1.91
CA ILE A 46 -1.48 -6.29 -1.54
C ILE A 46 -2.65 -5.63 -0.79
N PRO A 47 -2.46 -5.10 0.44
CA PRO A 47 -3.52 -4.59 1.30
C PRO A 47 -3.94 -3.16 0.95
N PHE A 48 -4.01 -2.86 -0.34
CA PHE A 48 -4.56 -1.64 -0.90
C PHE A 48 -5.02 -1.93 -2.34
N GLU A 49 -5.99 -1.18 -2.83
CA GLU A 49 -6.47 -1.35 -4.20
C GLU A 49 -5.35 -0.98 -5.18
N LEU A 50 -4.92 -1.95 -5.99
CA LEU A 50 -3.97 -1.74 -7.10
C LEU A 50 -4.70 -1.05 -8.26
N LYS A 51 -4.92 0.25 -8.13
CA LYS A 51 -5.47 1.09 -9.20
C LYS A 51 -4.31 1.64 -10.01
N LEU A 52 -4.22 1.25 -11.28
CA LEU A 52 -3.63 2.13 -12.28
C LEU A 52 -4.65 3.24 -12.51
N ASP A 53 -4.24 4.49 -12.75
CA ASP A 53 -5.10 5.59 -13.24
C ASP A 53 -5.63 5.32 -14.68
N VAL A 54 -5.73 4.04 -15.03
CA VAL A 54 -6.16 3.49 -16.30
C VAL A 54 -7.18 2.40 -15.95
N PRO A 55 -8.45 2.55 -16.37
CA PRO A 55 -9.44 1.50 -16.15
C PRO A 55 -8.91 0.17 -16.72
N ASN A 56 -8.96 -0.88 -15.91
CA ASN A 56 -8.59 -2.22 -16.36
C ASN A 56 -9.46 -2.65 -17.56
N GLU A 57 -8.98 -3.57 -18.38
CA GLU A 57 -9.67 -4.00 -19.61
C GLU A 57 -11.11 -4.45 -19.36
N THR A 58 -11.36 -5.06 -18.19
CA THR A 58 -12.70 -5.48 -17.74
C THR A 58 -13.63 -4.29 -17.49
N THR A 59 -13.13 -3.19 -16.94
CA THR A 59 -13.90 -1.96 -16.69
C THR A 59 -14.14 -1.19 -17.99
N VAL A 60 -13.17 -1.17 -18.92
CA VAL A 60 -13.35 -0.59 -20.25
C VAL A 60 -14.45 -1.32 -21.02
N ALA A 61 -14.41 -2.66 -21.04
CA ALA A 61 -15.42 -3.47 -21.71
C ALA A 61 -16.84 -3.24 -21.14
N ALA A 62 -16.97 -3.17 -19.81
CA ALA A 62 -18.26 -2.89 -19.17
C ALA A 62 -18.82 -1.49 -19.49
N ILE A 63 -17.94 -0.48 -19.66
CA ILE A 63 -18.34 0.88 -20.06
C ILE A 63 -18.79 0.92 -21.53
N GLU A 64 -18.16 0.16 -22.42
CA GLU A 64 -18.55 0.09 -23.83
C GLU A 64 -19.85 -0.67 -24.04
N GLU A 65 -20.10 -1.73 -23.28
CA GLU A 65 -21.32 -2.53 -23.38
C GLU A 65 -22.57 -1.73 -22.91
N GLY A 66 -22.43 -0.86 -21.90
CA GLY A 66 -23.51 0.02 -21.42
C GLY A 66 -23.80 1.25 -22.30
N LYS A 67 -22.97 1.52 -23.32
CA LYS A 67 -23.20 2.59 -24.32
C LYS A 67 -23.92 2.11 -25.58
N LYS A 68 -24.19 0.80 -25.70
CA LYS A 68 -24.98 0.18 -26.77
C LYS A 68 -26.44 0.05 -26.37
#